data_AF-A0A4S2KHG2-F1
#
_entry.id   AF-A0A4S2KHG2-F1
#
_cell.length_a   1.000
_cell.length_b   1.000
_cell.length_c   1.000
_cell.angle_alpha   90.00
_cell.angle_beta   90.00
_cell.angle_gamma   90.00
#
_symmetry.space_group_name_H-M   'P 1'
#
loop_
_entity.id
_entity.type
_entity.pdbx_description
1 polymer ?
#
loop_
_entity_poly.entity_id
_entity_poly.type
_entity_poly.pdbx_seq_one_letter_code
_entity_poly.pdbx_strand_id
1 'polypeptide(L)' 'MSQQNVEHKEKKRKESILDLSKYLEKNIRVKFAGGREAEGILKGYDPLLNLVLDNTKEYLRGDV' A
#
# COMPACT_ATOMS: atom_id res chain seq x y z
N MET A 1 2.03 -1.95 50.39
CA MET A 1 1.08 -1.53 49.34
C MET A 1 1.73 -1.83 48.00
N SER A 2 1.07 -2.70 47.23
CA SER A 2 1.59 -3.42 46.07
C SER A 2 1.78 -2.53 44.83
N GLN A 3 2.94 -2.70 44.17
CA GLN A 3 3.29 -2.09 42.89
C GLN A 3 2.32 -2.59 41.80
N GLN A 4 1.69 -1.67 41.08
CA GLN A 4 0.84 -1.99 39.94
C GLN A 4 1.68 -2.11 38.67
N ASN A 5 1.70 -3.32 38.12
CA ASN A 5 2.34 -3.69 36.87
C ASN A 5 1.45 -3.19 35.71
N VAL A 6 1.85 -2.13 35.02
CA VAL A 6 1.11 -1.62 33.85
C VAL A 6 1.58 -2.38 32.62
N GLU A 7 0.94 -3.50 32.33
CA GLU A 7 1.08 -4.21 31.06
C GLU A 7 0.59 -3.30 29.92
N HIS A 8 1.53 -2.67 29.21
CA HIS A 8 1.28 -2.06 27.91
C HIS A 8 0.98 -3.18 26.91
N LYS A 9 -0.30 -3.53 26.83
CA LYS A 9 -0.83 -4.41 25.79
C LYS A 9 -0.67 -3.70 24.46
N GLU A 10 0.47 -3.92 23.79
CA GLU A 10 0.73 -3.45 22.44
C GLU A 10 -0.46 -3.83 21.57
N LYS A 11 -1.24 -2.81 21.17
CA LYS A 11 -2.32 -2.99 20.21
C LYS A 11 -1.66 -3.50 18.94
N LYS A 12 -1.77 -4.81 18.67
CA LYS A 12 -1.36 -5.42 17.40
C LYS A 12 -1.81 -4.49 16.28
N ARG A 13 -0.84 -3.84 15.62
CA ARG A 13 -1.12 -3.03 14.44
C ARG A 13 -1.88 -3.94 13.48
N LYS A 14 -3.01 -3.46 12.96
CA LYS A 14 -3.73 -4.17 11.90
C LYS A 14 -2.80 -4.17 10.69
N GLU A 15 -1.98 -5.21 10.58
CA GLU A 15 -1.14 -5.43 9.42
C GLU A 15 -2.08 -5.57 8.22
N SER A 16 -1.80 -4.79 7.18
CA SER A 16 -2.48 -4.97 5.90
C SER A 16 -2.20 -6.38 5.42
N ILE A 17 -3.24 -7.10 4.97
CA ILE A 17 -3.10 -8.42 4.36
C ILE A 17 -2.26 -8.38 3.06
N LEU A 18 -2.04 -7.17 2.53
CA LEU A 18 -1.29 -6.93 1.31
C LEU A 18 0.14 -6.48 1.64
N ASP A 19 1.09 -7.35 1.34
CA ASP A 19 2.52 -7.07 1.47
C ASP A 19 3.08 -6.52 0.15
N LEU A 20 3.10 -5.18 0.04
CA LEU A 20 3.60 -4.47 -1.13
C LEU A 20 5.13 -4.48 -1.24
N SER A 21 5.87 -4.84 -0.18
CA SER A 21 7.34 -4.87 -0.20
C SER A 21 7.89 -5.82 -1.28
N LYS A 22 7.17 -6.91 -1.54
CA LYS A 22 7.47 -7.91 -2.57
C LYS A 22 7.44 -7.35 -4.00
N TYR A 23 6.86 -6.17 -4.18
CA TYR A 23 6.65 -5.53 -5.47
C TYR A 23 7.47 -4.25 -5.65
N LEU A 24 8.29 -3.85 -4.66
CA LEU A 24 9.23 -2.75 -4.81
C LEU A 24 10.18 -3.00 -5.99
N GLU A 25 10.47 -1.93 -6.73
CA GLU A 25 11.30 -1.93 -7.94
C GLU A 25 10.76 -2.82 -9.08
N LYS A 26 9.50 -3.28 -8.99
CA LYS A 26 8.82 -4.01 -10.06
C LYS A 26 7.76 -3.15 -10.71
N ASN A 27 7.52 -3.42 -12.00
CA ASN A 27 6.38 -2.85 -12.70
C ASN A 27 5.09 -3.51 -12.18
N ILE A 28 4.13 -2.68 -11.75
CA ILE A 28 2.82 -3.10 -11.26
C ILE A 28 1.71 -2.37 -12.01
N ARG A 29 0.55 -3.04 -12.15
CA ARG A 29 -0.68 -2.43 -12.64
C ARG A 29 -1.67 -2.24 -11.50
N VAL A 30 -2.14 -1.02 -11.32
CA VAL A 30 -3.04 -0.60 -10.24
C VAL A 30 -4.39 -0.21 -10.85
N LYS A 31 -5.47 -0.81 -10.36
CA LYS A 31 -6.84 -0.46 -10.72
C LYS A 31 -7.43 0.41 -9.62
N PHE A 32 -7.62 1.68 -9.90
CA PHE A 32 -8.23 2.61 -8.97
C PHE A 32 -9.75 2.44 -8.94
N ALA A 33 -10.34 2.75 -7.79
CA ALA A 33 -11.77 3.00 -7.73
C ALA A 33 -12.15 4.08 -8.76
N GLY A 34 -13.31 3.92 -9.41
CA GLY A 34 -13.72 4.74 -10.55
C GLY A 34 -13.24 4.23 -11.91
N GLY A 35 -12.46 3.13 -11.96
CA GLY A 35 -12.17 2.41 -13.20
C GLY A 35 -10.98 2.92 -14.00
N ARG A 36 -10.15 3.79 -13.40
CA ARG A 36 -8.85 4.19 -13.95
C ARG A 36 -7.82 3.11 -13.68
N GLU A 37 -6.89 2.92 -14.59
CA GLU A 37 -5.78 1.98 -14.41
C GLU A 37 -4.46 2.70 -14.65
N ALA A 38 -3.44 2.40 -13.84
CA ALA A 38 -2.10 2.91 -14.05
C ALA A 38 -1.09 1.77 -13.98
N GLU A 39 -0.02 1.87 -14.76
CA GLU A 39 1.08 0.92 -14.80
C GLU A 39 2.39 1.66 -14.60
N GLY A 40 3.25 1.19 -13.69
CA GLY A 40 4.50 1.86 -13.37
C GLY A 40 5.34 1.08 -12.35
N ILE A 41 6.57 1.54 -12.12
CA ILE A 41 7.50 0.90 -11.18
C ILE A 41 7.19 1.34 -9.76
N LEU A 42 6.89 0.42 -8.85
CA LEU A 42 6.64 0.75 -7.44
C LEU A 42 7.93 1.16 -6.73
N LYS A 43 8.05 2.43 -6.34
CA LYS A 43 9.20 2.98 -5.60
C LYS A 43 8.97 3.09 -4.10
N GLY A 44 7.70 3.16 -3.68
CA GLY A 44 7.36 3.31 -2.28
C GLY A 44 5.86 3.18 -2.04
N TYR A 45 5.51 2.87 -0.80
CA TYR A 45 4.13 2.81 -0.34
C TYR A 45 4.05 3.09 1.15
N ASP A 46 2.84 3.34 1.64
CA ASP A 46 2.55 3.47 3.07
C ASP A 46 1.41 2.52 3.51
N PRO A 47 1.12 2.42 4.82
CA PRO A 47 0.04 1.56 5.32
C PRO A 47 -1.38 1.95 4.86
N LEU A 48 -1.57 3.16 4.30
CA LEU A 48 -2.84 3.62 3.74
C LEU A 48 -2.98 3.27 2.25
N LEU A 49 -2.01 2.54 1.68
CA LEU A 49 -1.94 2.17 0.27
C LEU A 49 -1.77 3.38 -0.66
N ASN A 50 -1.17 4.46 -0.17
CA ASN A 50 -0.63 5.48 -1.07
C ASN A 50 0.60 4.89 -1.79
N LEU A 51 0.70 5.11 -3.10
CA LEU A 51 1.74 4.51 -3.93
C LEU A 51 2.58 5.60 -4.59
N VAL A 52 3.90 5.39 -4.63
CA VAL A 52 4.84 6.16 -5.45
C VAL A 52 5.22 5.31 -6.65
N LEU A 53 4.82 5.75 -7.84
CA LEU A 53 5.08 5.04 -9.09
C LEU A 53 6.00 5.86 -10.00
N ASP A 54 7.04 5.23 -10.52
CA ASP A 54 7.98 5.79 -11.49
C ASP A 54 7.69 5.27 -12.91
N ASN A 55 7.99 6.07 -13.94
CA ASN A 55 7.69 5.78 -15.35
C ASN A 55 6.23 5.34 -15.60
N THR A 56 5.28 6.08 -15.00
CA THR A 56 3.86 5.68 -14.95
C THR A 56 3.11 5.99 -16.24
N LYS A 57 2.32 5.04 -16.73
CA LYS A 57 1.33 5.22 -17.80
C LYS A 57 -0.09 5.04 -17.24
N GLU A 58 -0.97 6.01 -17.46
CA GLU A 58 -2.39 5.93 -17.13
C GLU A 58 -3.21 5.42 -18.33
N TYR A 59 -4.28 4.67 -18.05
CA TYR A 59 -5.28 4.19 -18.99
C TYR A 59 -6.65 4.70 -18.52
N LEU A 60 -7.31 5.50 -19.36
CA LEU A 60 -8.64 6.00 -19.07
C LEU A 60 -9.68 4.95 -19.51
N ARG A 61 -10.83 4.94 -18.84
CA ARG A 61 -11.94 4.06 -19.20
C ARG A 61 -12.44 4.46 -20.60
N GLY A 62 -12.08 3.69 -21.61
CA GLY A 62 -12.43 3.93 -23.02
C GLY A 62 -11.27 3.82 -24.00
N ASP A 63 -10.02 3.71 -23.52
CA ASP A 63 -8.84 3.52 -24.38
C ASP A 63 -8.70 2.04 -24.81
N VAL A 64 -9.63 1.56 -25.64
CA VAL A 64 -9.55 0.31 -26.42
C VAL A 64 -9.85 0.57 -27.87
#